data_AF-A0A0Q7QI31-F1
#
_entry.id   AF-A0A0Q7QI31-F1
#
_cell.length_a   1.000
_cell.length_b   1.000
_cell.length_c   1.000
_cell.angle_alpha   90.00
_cell.angle_beta   90.00
_cell.angle_gamma   90.00
#
_symmetry.space_group_name_H-M   'P 1'
#
loop_
_entity.id
_entity.type
_entity.pdbx_description
1 polymer ?
#
loop_
_entity_poly.entity_id
_entity_poly.type
_entity_poly.pdbx_seq_one_letter_code
_entity_poly.pdbx_strand_id
1 'polypeptide(L)'
;MSVRSIKIHMLKWYLVVGSFIASMVWIIVLFNSQDVYQDPYADESVADVTVHTPYEEEAAAALREKSVYVDPVLRDTVWSSLETSGVRDEIAGSTSPIFLVASPRFGYSLEGEEVLLARIADATDRVGIYLLLDQTGVVAQHHVRGHDDESIYLYPQTGDTSELGVRAMIRDTDHSVQEQVKGSDDESGWANSPVMLGSFMGLTFAVPLWYLMKLIRWSARRDRSYLKGFKE
;
A
#
# COMPACT_ATOMS: atom_id res chain seq x y z
N MET A 1 -1.45 14.36 56.19
CA MET A 1 -1.79 14.44 54.75
C MET A 1 -3.20 13.89 54.57
N SER A 2 -4.16 14.69 54.09
CA SER A 2 -5.58 14.27 54.03
C SER A 2 -5.83 13.25 52.92
N VAL A 3 -6.69 12.25 53.16
CA VAL A 3 -7.06 11.18 52.19
C VAL A 3 -7.54 11.76 50.84
N ARG A 4 -8.13 12.96 50.83
CA ARG A 4 -8.51 13.68 49.59
C ARG A 4 -7.31 14.11 48.73
N SER A 5 -6.20 14.50 49.36
CA SER A 5 -4.96 14.88 48.66
C SER A 5 -4.34 13.69 47.92
N ILE A 6 -4.37 12.51 48.54
CA ILE A 6 -3.80 11.28 47.96
C ILE A 6 -4.61 10.84 46.74
N LYS A 7 -5.95 10.89 46.81
CA LYS A 7 -6.83 10.53 45.68
C LYS A 7 -6.66 11.44 44.47
N ILE A 8 -6.53 12.75 44.69
CA ILE A 8 -6.31 13.72 43.61
C ILE A 8 -4.93 13.52 42.97
N HIS A 9 -3.92 13.13 43.77
CA HIS A 9 -2.59 12.91 43.23
C HIS A 9 -2.52 11.63 42.39
N MET A 10 -3.15 10.55 42.84
CA MET A 10 -3.26 9.31 42.05
C MET A 10 -4.04 9.54 40.74
N LEU A 11 -5.16 10.25 40.77
CA LEU A 11 -5.94 10.53 39.55
C LEU A 11 -5.13 11.31 38.50
N LYS A 12 -4.28 12.24 38.94
CA LYS A 12 -3.37 12.96 38.04
C LYS A 12 -2.36 12.04 37.37
N TRP A 13 -1.76 11.12 38.14
CA TRP A 13 -0.80 10.15 37.60
C TRP A 13 -1.47 9.18 36.62
N TYR A 14 -2.70 8.72 36.90
CA TYR A 14 -3.45 7.90 35.95
C TYR A 14 -3.72 8.61 34.63
N LEU A 15 -4.09 9.90 34.67
CA LEU A 15 -4.29 10.68 33.44
C LEU A 15 -2.98 10.88 32.67
N VAL A 16 -1.87 11.17 33.34
CA VAL A 16 -0.57 11.33 32.70
C VAL A 16 -0.10 10.04 32.06
N VAL A 17 -0.20 8.91 32.77
CA VAL A 17 0.20 7.60 32.25
C VAL A 17 -0.72 7.17 31.10
N GLY A 18 -2.03 7.39 31.22
CA GLY A 18 -2.99 7.11 30.14
C GLY A 18 -2.70 7.93 28.88
N SER A 19 -2.42 9.23 29.02
CA SER A 19 -2.01 10.07 27.90
C SER A 19 -0.67 9.66 27.29
N PHE A 20 0.29 9.24 28.11
CA PHE A 20 1.58 8.76 27.63
C PHE A 20 1.43 7.46 26.82
N ILE A 21 0.68 6.48 27.34
CA ILE A 21 0.41 5.22 26.62
C ILE A 21 -0.36 5.49 25.33
N ALA A 22 -1.40 6.33 25.37
CA ALA A 22 -2.12 6.71 24.16
C ALA A 22 -1.19 7.38 23.12
N SER A 23 -0.28 8.26 23.55
CA SER A 23 0.70 8.87 22.65
C SER A 23 1.70 7.86 22.08
N MET A 24 2.14 6.88 22.87
CA MET A 24 3.02 5.81 22.38
C MET A 24 2.32 4.89 21.38
N VAL A 25 1.07 4.50 21.65
CA VAL A 25 0.26 3.70 20.70
C VAL A 25 0.08 4.47 19.39
N TRP A 26 -0.18 5.78 19.45
CA TRP A 26 -0.31 6.61 18.25
C TRP A 26 1.00 6.84 17.52
N ILE A 27 2.14 6.98 18.22
CA ILE A 27 3.47 7.00 17.58
C ILE A 27 3.71 5.67 16.88
N ILE A 28 3.41 4.54 17.53
CA ILE A 28 3.52 3.23 16.90
C ILE A 28 2.61 3.18 15.66
N VAL A 29 1.35 3.62 15.73
CA VAL A 29 0.47 3.65 14.54
C VAL A 29 1.01 4.56 13.44
N LEU A 30 1.47 5.78 13.76
CA LEU A 30 1.98 6.76 12.78
C LEU A 30 3.32 6.37 12.16
N PHE A 31 4.15 5.60 12.86
CA PHE A 31 5.49 5.23 12.42
C PHE A 31 5.63 3.73 12.04
N ASN A 32 4.67 2.87 12.39
CA ASN A 32 4.54 1.50 11.86
C ASN A 32 3.50 1.39 10.73
N SER A 33 2.64 2.39 10.50
CA SER A 33 1.87 2.39 9.26
C SER A 33 2.86 2.52 8.12
N GLN A 34 3.07 1.42 7.40
CA GLN A 34 3.69 1.41 6.08
C GLN A 34 2.99 2.39 5.12
N ASP A 35 1.84 2.94 5.51
CA ASP A 35 1.01 3.90 4.79
C ASP A 35 1.49 5.37 4.82
N VAL A 36 2.34 5.79 5.79
CA VAL A 36 2.74 7.23 5.92
C VAL A 36 3.97 7.59 5.06
N TYR A 37 4.65 6.59 4.51
CA TYR A 37 5.63 6.79 3.42
C TYR A 37 5.00 6.53 2.05
N GLN A 38 3.73 6.89 1.86
CA GLN A 38 3.29 7.27 0.52
C GLN A 38 3.97 8.60 0.20
N ASP A 39 5.10 8.49 -0.50
CA ASP A 39 5.84 9.60 -1.04
C ASP A 39 4.87 10.51 -1.82
N PRO A 40 4.69 11.80 -1.45
CA PRO A 40 3.87 12.72 -2.22
C PRO A 40 4.45 13.04 -3.60
N TYR A 41 5.60 12.44 -3.97
CA TYR A 41 6.15 12.38 -5.32
C TYR A 41 5.96 11.04 -6.02
N ALA A 42 5.16 10.10 -5.48
CA ALA A 42 4.81 8.85 -6.16
C ALA A 42 3.95 9.05 -7.42
N ASP A 43 3.57 10.28 -7.74
CA ASP A 43 2.71 10.64 -8.88
C ASP A 43 3.49 11.02 -10.16
N GLU A 44 4.82 10.91 -10.16
CA GLU A 44 5.59 10.94 -11.39
C GLU A 44 6.56 9.77 -11.41
N SER A 45 6.27 8.81 -12.30
CA SER A 45 7.25 7.85 -12.79
C SER A 45 8.53 8.61 -13.18
N VAL A 46 9.56 8.56 -12.33
CA VAL A 46 10.88 9.18 -12.62
C VAL A 46 11.54 8.50 -13.84
N ALA A 47 11.02 7.35 -14.26
CA ALA A 47 11.35 6.74 -15.54
C ALA A 47 10.31 7.15 -16.60
N ASP A 48 10.79 7.79 -17.65
CA ASP A 48 10.00 8.08 -18.85
C ASP A 48 9.40 6.79 -19.42
N VAL A 49 8.08 6.60 -19.26
CA VAL A 49 7.34 5.43 -19.75
C VAL A 49 7.13 5.52 -21.27
N THR A 50 7.38 6.67 -21.90
CA THR A 50 7.22 6.85 -23.35
C THR A 50 8.36 6.24 -24.17
N VAL A 51 9.49 5.92 -23.51
CA VAL A 51 10.64 5.30 -24.19
C VAL A 51 10.44 3.79 -24.24
N HIS A 52 10.03 3.30 -25.40
CA HIS A 52 9.88 1.88 -25.64
C HIS A 52 11.15 1.22 -26.16
N THR A 53 11.44 0.03 -25.64
CA THR A 53 12.48 -0.84 -26.18
C THR A 53 11.89 -1.87 -27.14
N PRO A 54 12.67 -2.41 -28.11
CA PRO A 54 12.19 -3.48 -28.98
C PRO A 54 11.64 -4.71 -28.22
N TYR A 55 12.16 -4.94 -27.01
CA TYR A 55 11.70 -5.99 -26.13
C TYR A 55 10.25 -5.77 -25.66
N GLU A 56 9.92 -4.56 -25.23
CA GLU A 56 8.58 -4.20 -24.79
C GLU A 56 7.57 -4.28 -25.94
N GLU A 57 7.97 -3.86 -27.14
CA GLU A 57 7.13 -3.97 -28.34
C GLU A 57 6.86 -5.44 -28.72
N GLU A 58 7.86 -6.32 -28.60
CA GLU A 58 7.71 -7.76 -28.86
C GLU A 58 6.75 -8.40 -27.85
N ALA A 59 6.97 -8.15 -26.55
CA ALA A 59 6.09 -8.64 -25.48
C ALA A 59 4.67 -8.12 -25.68
N ALA A 60 4.51 -6.83 -25.98
CA ALA A 60 3.21 -6.24 -26.25
C ALA A 60 2.54 -6.83 -27.49
N ALA A 61 3.27 -7.05 -28.58
CA ALA A 61 2.74 -7.69 -29.78
C ALA A 61 2.21 -9.10 -29.49
N ALA A 62 2.96 -9.89 -28.72
CA ALA A 62 2.51 -11.21 -28.27
C ALA A 62 1.26 -11.12 -27.39
N LEU A 63 1.20 -10.14 -26.48
CA LEU A 63 0.06 -9.94 -25.57
C LEU A 63 -1.22 -9.43 -26.25
N ARG A 64 -1.08 -8.77 -27.41
CA ARG A 64 -2.24 -8.42 -28.24
C ARG A 64 -2.90 -9.66 -28.84
N GLU A 65 -2.11 -10.68 -29.19
CA GLU A 65 -2.62 -11.92 -29.77
C GLU A 65 -3.03 -12.96 -28.71
N LYS A 66 -2.30 -13.03 -27.60
CA LYS A 66 -2.46 -14.03 -26.54
C LYS A 66 -2.44 -13.36 -25.17
N SER A 67 -3.14 -13.91 -24.19
CA SER A 67 -3.08 -13.35 -22.82
C SER A 67 -1.81 -13.70 -22.04
N VAL A 68 -0.89 -14.48 -22.62
CA VAL A 68 0.33 -14.95 -21.96
C VAL A 68 1.52 -14.71 -22.88
N TYR A 69 2.54 -14.03 -22.36
CA TYR A 69 3.86 -13.91 -22.95
C TYR A 69 4.89 -14.53 -22.01
N VAL A 70 5.80 -15.31 -22.58
CA VAL A 70 6.94 -15.88 -21.85
C VAL A 70 8.20 -15.55 -22.64
N ASP A 71 9.13 -14.90 -21.97
CA ASP A 71 10.43 -14.56 -22.50
C ASP A 71 11.15 -15.81 -23.04
N PRO A 72 11.77 -15.75 -24.23
CA PRO A 72 12.51 -16.87 -24.80
C PRO A 72 13.55 -17.50 -23.86
N VAL A 73 14.15 -16.72 -22.96
CA VAL A 73 15.14 -17.19 -21.97
C VAL A 73 14.49 -18.05 -20.89
N LEU A 74 13.22 -17.84 -20.57
CA LEU A 74 12.47 -18.58 -19.54
C LEU A 74 11.64 -19.73 -20.10
N ARG A 75 11.78 -20.01 -21.41
CA ARG A 75 10.98 -21.03 -22.10
C ARG A 75 11.17 -22.44 -21.52
N ASP A 76 12.34 -22.75 -20.98
CA ASP A 76 12.61 -24.08 -20.44
C ASP A 76 12.25 -24.21 -18.95
N THR A 77 11.92 -23.10 -18.27
CA THR A 77 11.69 -23.08 -16.81
C THR A 77 10.21 -22.87 -16.45
N VAL A 78 9.58 -21.80 -16.94
CA VAL A 78 8.24 -21.38 -16.50
C VAL A 78 7.17 -21.67 -17.56
N TRP A 79 7.56 -21.87 -18.82
CA TRP A 79 6.64 -22.09 -19.93
C TRP A 79 5.65 -23.24 -19.71
N SER A 80 6.12 -24.36 -19.16
CA SER A 80 5.33 -25.59 -19.05
C SER A 80 4.15 -25.47 -18.09
N SER A 81 4.23 -24.58 -17.09
CA SER A 81 3.13 -24.30 -16.18
C SER A 81 2.18 -23.20 -16.68
N LEU A 82 2.70 -22.25 -17.47
CA LEU A 82 1.94 -21.10 -17.97
C LEU A 82 1.14 -21.40 -19.25
N GLU A 83 1.70 -22.16 -20.19
CA GLU A 83 1.03 -22.47 -21.47
C GLU A 83 0.16 -23.73 -21.43
N THR A 84 -0.56 -23.96 -20.32
CA THR A 84 -1.51 -25.07 -20.17
C THR A 84 -2.92 -24.68 -20.64
N SER A 85 -3.77 -25.67 -20.97
CA SER A 85 -5.18 -25.38 -21.27
C SER A 85 -5.91 -24.82 -20.05
N GLY A 86 -5.62 -25.33 -18.85
CA GLY A 86 -6.27 -24.87 -17.63
C GLY A 86 -5.96 -23.40 -17.29
N VAL A 87 -4.74 -22.93 -17.52
CA VAL A 87 -4.40 -21.50 -17.34
C VAL A 87 -5.13 -20.63 -18.36
N ARG A 88 -5.18 -21.04 -19.64
CA ARG A 88 -5.90 -20.29 -20.68
C ARG A 88 -7.40 -20.21 -20.39
N ASP A 89 -8.00 -21.32 -19.95
CA ASP A 89 -9.41 -21.39 -19.59
C ASP A 89 -9.72 -20.49 -18.38
N GLU A 90 -8.81 -20.45 -17.39
CA GLU A 90 -8.97 -19.57 -16.22
C GLU A 90 -8.86 -18.09 -16.58
N ILE A 91 -7.90 -17.70 -17.44
CA ILE A 91 -7.78 -16.33 -17.93
C ILE A 91 -9.02 -15.94 -18.76
N ALA A 92 -9.48 -16.82 -19.65
CA ALA A 92 -10.66 -16.56 -20.48
C ALA A 92 -11.96 -16.51 -19.66
N GLY A 93 -12.02 -17.20 -18.53
CA GLY A 93 -13.14 -17.16 -17.59
C GLY A 93 -13.10 -16.00 -16.60
N SER A 94 -12.00 -15.24 -16.55
CA SER A 94 -11.87 -14.08 -15.68
C SER A 94 -12.78 -12.94 -16.13
N THR A 95 -13.37 -12.23 -15.16
CA THR A 95 -14.25 -11.09 -15.47
C THR A 95 -13.43 -9.88 -15.89
N SER A 96 -12.24 -9.74 -15.32
CA SER A 96 -11.26 -8.71 -15.68
C SER A 96 -10.26 -9.29 -16.67
N PRO A 97 -9.91 -8.62 -17.78
CA PRO A 97 -8.87 -9.11 -18.67
C PRO A 97 -7.52 -9.22 -17.93
N ILE A 98 -7.00 -10.43 -17.79
CA ILE A 98 -5.70 -10.69 -17.14
C ILE A 98 -4.66 -11.06 -18.20
N PHE A 99 -3.47 -10.45 -18.08
CA PHE A 99 -2.31 -10.65 -18.93
C PHE A 99 -1.13 -11.12 -18.09
N LEU A 100 -0.50 -12.21 -18.51
CA LEU A 100 0.67 -12.77 -17.85
C LEU A 100 1.94 -12.50 -18.67
N VAL A 101 2.96 -11.97 -18.00
CA VAL A 101 4.27 -11.67 -18.59
C VAL A 101 5.33 -12.39 -17.77
N ALA A 102 5.94 -13.45 -18.30
CA ALA A 102 7.09 -14.08 -17.65
C ALA A 102 8.39 -13.51 -18.23
N SER A 103 9.18 -12.82 -17.40
CA SER A 103 10.43 -12.17 -17.80
C SER A 103 11.55 -12.46 -16.79
N PRO A 104 12.81 -12.60 -17.22
CA PRO A 104 13.92 -12.62 -16.27
C PRO A 104 13.95 -11.29 -15.51
N ARG A 105 14.32 -11.33 -14.22
CA ARG A 105 14.47 -10.10 -13.42
C ARG A 105 15.62 -9.26 -13.97
N PHE A 106 15.31 -8.05 -14.42
CA PHE A 106 16.29 -7.09 -14.90
C PHE A 106 16.74 -6.19 -13.73
N GLY A 107 17.66 -6.69 -12.90
CA GLY A 107 18.27 -5.93 -11.81
C GLY A 107 17.81 -6.34 -10.41
N TYR A 108 18.08 -5.48 -9.43
CA TYR A 108 17.76 -5.70 -8.01
C TYR A 108 16.63 -4.81 -7.47
N SER A 109 16.06 -3.92 -8.29
CA SER A 109 15.01 -2.98 -7.86
C SER A 109 13.64 -3.32 -8.45
N LEU A 110 12.61 -3.27 -7.60
CA LEU A 110 11.21 -3.46 -8.00
C LEU A 110 10.72 -2.33 -8.92
N GLU A 111 11.25 -1.12 -8.77
CA GLU A 111 10.92 0.04 -9.61
C GLU A 111 11.20 -0.21 -11.11
N GLY A 112 12.25 -0.96 -11.44
CA GLY A 112 12.56 -1.28 -12.84
C GLY A 112 11.55 -2.26 -13.45
N GLU A 113 11.05 -3.20 -12.65
CA GLU A 113 10.04 -4.19 -13.05
C GLU A 113 8.67 -3.54 -13.24
N GLU A 114 8.34 -2.57 -12.37
CA GLU A 114 7.12 -1.77 -12.48
C GLU A 114 7.10 -0.93 -13.75
N VAL A 115 8.18 -0.21 -14.05
CA VAL A 115 8.30 0.59 -15.27
C VAL A 115 8.23 -0.29 -16.52
N LEU A 116 8.92 -1.43 -16.51
CA LEU A 116 8.86 -2.39 -17.62
C LEU A 116 7.42 -2.84 -17.89
N LEU A 117 6.71 -3.25 -16.83
CA LEU A 117 5.35 -3.75 -16.95
C LEU A 117 4.37 -2.66 -17.38
N ALA A 118 4.52 -1.44 -16.88
CA ALA A 118 3.74 -0.28 -17.30
C ALA A 118 3.94 0.03 -18.79
N ARG A 119 5.19 -0.02 -19.29
CA ARG A 119 5.49 0.19 -20.72
C ARG A 119 4.90 -0.90 -21.61
N ILE A 120 4.99 -2.17 -21.20
CA ILE A 120 4.36 -3.28 -21.92
C ILE A 120 2.85 -3.07 -21.95
N ALA A 121 2.25 -2.74 -20.81
CA ALA A 121 0.83 -2.47 -20.71
C ALA A 121 0.42 -1.31 -21.62
N ASP A 122 1.14 -0.19 -21.61
CA ASP A 122 0.89 0.96 -22.49
C ASP A 122 0.99 0.57 -23.97
N ALA A 123 2.06 -0.12 -24.36
CA ALA A 123 2.27 -0.58 -25.72
C ALA A 123 1.18 -1.54 -26.20
N THR A 124 0.58 -2.39 -25.34
CA THR A 124 -0.48 -3.32 -25.79
C THR A 124 -1.76 -2.62 -26.27
N ASP A 125 -2.02 -1.39 -25.81
CA ASP A 125 -3.29 -0.67 -25.99
C ASP A 125 -4.53 -1.45 -25.52
N ARG A 126 -4.40 -2.19 -24.42
CA ARG A 126 -5.47 -2.99 -23.82
C ARG A 126 -5.71 -2.59 -22.37
N VAL A 127 -6.98 -2.64 -21.97
CA VAL A 127 -7.41 -2.47 -20.58
C VAL A 127 -7.35 -3.82 -19.89
N GLY A 128 -6.82 -3.86 -18.67
CA GLY A 128 -6.73 -5.07 -17.88
C GLY A 128 -5.62 -5.06 -16.83
N ILE A 129 -5.39 -6.23 -16.26
CA ILE A 129 -4.43 -6.48 -15.19
C ILE A 129 -3.24 -7.23 -15.78
N TYR A 130 -2.05 -6.68 -15.59
CA TYR A 130 -0.79 -7.25 -16.05
C TYR A 130 -0.06 -7.80 -14.84
N LEU A 131 0.36 -9.06 -14.92
CA LEU A 131 1.11 -9.76 -13.88
C LEU A 131 2.49 -10.13 -14.44
N LEU A 132 3.55 -9.64 -13.80
CA LEU A 132 4.93 -10.00 -14.11
C LEU A 132 5.34 -11.19 -13.26
N LEU A 133 5.68 -12.31 -13.91
CA LEU A 133 6.23 -13.50 -13.28
C LEU A 133 7.75 -13.53 -13.46
N ASP A 134 8.48 -13.84 -12.39
CA ASP A 134 9.92 -14.03 -12.45
C ASP A 134 10.32 -15.42 -12.99
N GLN A 135 11.63 -15.69 -13.07
CA GLN A 135 12.15 -17.00 -13.49
C GLN A 135 11.72 -18.19 -12.62
N THR A 136 11.21 -17.93 -11.41
CA THR A 136 10.65 -18.97 -10.55
C THR A 136 9.19 -19.22 -10.85
N GLY A 137 8.50 -18.30 -11.52
CA GLY A 137 7.05 -18.35 -11.75
C GLY A 137 6.24 -17.70 -10.63
N VAL A 138 6.89 -16.91 -9.78
CA VAL A 138 6.24 -16.10 -8.73
C VAL A 138 5.94 -14.72 -9.29
N VAL A 139 4.82 -14.12 -8.88
CA VAL A 139 4.51 -12.75 -9.25
C VAL A 139 5.50 -11.80 -8.59
N ALA A 140 6.31 -11.16 -9.42
CA ALA A 140 7.28 -10.16 -9.01
C ALA A 140 6.62 -8.78 -8.88
N GLN A 141 5.71 -8.45 -9.80
CA GLN A 141 5.07 -7.15 -9.89
C GLN A 141 3.71 -7.27 -10.61
N HIS A 142 2.81 -6.32 -10.37
CA HIS A 142 1.57 -6.16 -11.14
C HIS A 142 1.38 -4.71 -11.59
N HIS A 143 0.58 -4.52 -12.63
CA HIS A 143 0.17 -3.21 -13.14
C HIS A 143 -1.27 -3.30 -13.65
N VAL A 144 -2.06 -2.27 -13.37
CA VAL A 144 -3.48 -2.22 -13.76
C VAL A 144 -3.65 -1.04 -14.69
N ARG A 145 -4.18 -1.29 -15.89
CA ARG A 145 -4.42 -0.26 -16.90
C ARG A 145 -5.91 -0.11 -17.17
N GLY A 146 -6.38 1.14 -17.18
CA GLY A 146 -7.74 1.52 -17.60
C GLY A 146 -8.83 1.20 -16.59
N HIS A 147 -8.48 1.05 -15.32
CA HIS A 147 -9.42 1.11 -14.20
C HIS A 147 -9.30 2.49 -13.56
N ASP A 148 -10.45 3.12 -13.26
CA ASP A 148 -10.51 4.45 -12.60
C ASP A 148 -9.88 4.45 -11.20
N ASP A 149 -9.65 3.26 -10.65
CA ASP A 149 -8.97 3.04 -9.39
C ASP A 149 -7.60 2.40 -9.66
N GLU A 150 -6.57 3.24 -9.85
CA GLU A 150 -5.17 2.80 -9.99
C GLU A 150 -4.61 2.19 -8.68
N SER A 151 -5.38 2.20 -7.58
CA SER A 151 -4.97 1.72 -6.27
C SER A 151 -5.26 0.23 -6.01
N ILE A 152 -5.47 -0.58 -7.05
CA ILE A 152 -5.67 -2.03 -6.90
C ILE A 152 -4.38 -2.69 -6.39
N TYR A 153 -4.31 -2.85 -5.07
CA TYR A 153 -3.28 -3.63 -4.39
C TYR A 153 -3.58 -5.13 -4.53
N LEU A 154 -2.83 -5.80 -5.41
CA LEU A 154 -2.83 -7.25 -5.47
C LEU A 154 -1.80 -7.80 -4.48
N TYR A 155 -2.21 -8.78 -3.68
CA TYR A 155 -1.31 -9.61 -2.87
C TYR A 155 -1.28 -11.03 -3.44
N PRO A 156 -0.68 -11.25 -4.62
CA PRO A 156 -0.59 -12.59 -5.20
C PRO A 156 0.36 -13.46 -4.35
N GLN A 157 -0.19 -14.09 -3.30
CA GLN A 157 0.53 -15.01 -2.43
C GLN A 157 0.43 -16.44 -2.95
N THR A 158 1.13 -16.72 -4.04
CA THR A 158 1.35 -18.11 -4.44
C THR A 158 2.80 -18.32 -4.83
N GLY A 159 3.55 -18.94 -3.93
CA GLY A 159 4.86 -19.55 -4.24
C GLY A 159 4.73 -20.89 -4.96
N ASP A 160 3.51 -21.29 -5.33
CA ASP A 160 3.24 -22.50 -6.10
C ASP A 160 3.22 -22.17 -7.58
N THR A 161 4.19 -22.73 -8.30
CA THR A 161 4.48 -22.46 -9.71
C THR A 161 3.89 -23.54 -10.60
N SER A 162 3.15 -24.48 -10.02
CA SER A 162 2.35 -25.47 -10.74
C SER A 162 1.19 -24.80 -11.47
N GLU A 163 0.62 -25.51 -12.45
CA GLU A 163 -0.60 -25.06 -13.14
C GLU A 163 -1.73 -24.69 -12.15
N LEU A 164 -1.89 -25.47 -11.07
CA LEU A 164 -2.90 -25.20 -10.05
C LEU A 164 -2.62 -23.89 -9.30
N GLY A 165 -1.35 -23.62 -8.97
CA GLY A 165 -0.94 -22.39 -8.34
C GLY A 165 -1.20 -21.16 -9.21
N VAL A 166 -0.82 -21.22 -10.50
CA VAL A 166 -1.08 -20.14 -11.47
C VAL A 166 -2.58 -19.89 -11.64
N ARG A 167 -3.40 -20.94 -11.71
CA ARG A 167 -4.85 -20.79 -11.80
C ARG A 167 -5.47 -20.18 -10.55
N ALA A 168 -5.00 -20.59 -9.36
CA ALA A 168 -5.44 -19.99 -8.10
C ALA A 168 -5.10 -18.49 -8.06
N MET A 169 -3.88 -18.13 -8.44
CA MET A 169 -3.43 -16.75 -8.53
C MET A 169 -4.31 -15.90 -9.47
N ILE A 170 -4.67 -16.40 -10.65
CA ILE A 170 -5.56 -15.70 -11.59
C ILE A 170 -6.93 -15.46 -10.95
N ARG A 171 -7.48 -16.49 -10.30
CA ARG A 171 -8.79 -16.41 -9.63
C ARG A 171 -8.77 -15.43 -8.47
N ASP A 172 -7.74 -15.48 -7.64
CA ASP A 172 -7.58 -14.58 -6.49
C ASP A 172 -7.39 -13.13 -6.96
N THR A 173 -6.70 -12.93 -8.09
CA THR A 173 -6.56 -11.62 -8.74
C THR A 173 -7.91 -11.10 -9.22
N ASP A 174 -8.68 -11.88 -9.97
CA ASP A 174 -10.00 -11.46 -10.45
C ASP A 174 -10.96 -11.17 -9.28
N HIS A 175 -10.92 -12.02 -8.24
CA HIS A 175 -11.72 -11.81 -7.04
C HIS A 175 -11.36 -10.50 -6.32
N SER A 176 -10.07 -10.24 -6.13
CA SER A 176 -9.58 -9.03 -5.44
C SER A 176 -9.99 -7.77 -6.19
N VAL A 177 -9.86 -7.78 -7.52
CA VAL A 177 -10.32 -6.66 -8.36
C VAL A 177 -11.83 -6.47 -8.27
N GLN A 178 -12.61 -7.56 -8.31
CA GLN A 178 -14.06 -7.44 -8.15
C GLN A 178 -14.50 -6.92 -6.79
N GLU A 179 -13.82 -7.33 -5.71
CA GLU A 179 -14.12 -6.82 -4.37
C GLU A 179 -13.79 -5.34 -4.24
N GLN A 180 -12.66 -4.89 -4.76
CA GLN A 180 -12.29 -3.47 -4.74
C GLN A 180 -13.21 -2.62 -5.62
N VAL A 181 -13.53 -3.07 -6.84
CA VAL A 181 -14.47 -2.36 -7.71
C VAL A 181 -15.84 -2.25 -7.05
N LYS A 182 -16.36 -3.31 -6.42
CA LYS A 182 -17.64 -3.27 -5.69
C LYS A 182 -17.57 -2.44 -4.41
N GLY A 183 -16.45 -2.45 -3.71
CA GLY A 183 -16.24 -1.67 -2.48
C GLY A 183 -16.12 -0.16 -2.74
N SER A 184 -15.56 0.23 -3.89
CA SER A 184 -15.40 1.63 -4.29
C SER A 184 -16.74 2.37 -4.49
N ASP A 185 -17.81 1.65 -4.82
CA ASP A 185 -19.16 2.21 -4.97
C ASP A 185 -19.86 2.47 -3.62
N ASP A 186 -19.44 1.82 -2.52
CA ASP A 186 -20.13 1.87 -1.22
C ASP A 186 -19.31 2.58 -0.11
N GLU A 187 -17.99 2.74 -0.25
CA GLU A 187 -17.18 3.47 0.72
C GLU A 187 -17.06 4.96 0.38
N SER A 188 -17.98 5.71 0.99
CA SER A 188 -17.95 7.17 1.12
C SER A 188 -16.52 7.72 1.27
N GLY A 189 -16.03 8.43 0.25
CA GLY A 189 -14.68 9.05 0.17
C GLY A 189 -14.33 10.10 1.24
N TRP A 190 -15.03 10.10 2.37
CA TRP A 190 -14.79 10.96 3.52
C TRP A 190 -13.72 10.38 4.47
N ALA A 191 -13.53 9.05 4.52
CA ALA A 191 -12.59 8.40 5.44
C ALA A 191 -11.13 8.51 4.98
N ASN A 192 -10.87 8.55 3.67
CA ASN A 192 -9.53 8.51 3.10
C ASN A 192 -9.01 9.87 2.61
N SER A 193 -9.74 10.97 2.85
CA SER A 193 -9.27 12.31 2.49
C SER A 193 -8.10 12.75 3.39
N PRO A 194 -6.89 13.01 2.85
CA PRO A 194 -5.73 13.45 3.63
C PRO A 194 -6.00 14.76 4.40
N VAL A 195 -6.89 15.61 3.86
CA VAL A 195 -7.31 16.87 4.47
C VAL A 195 -8.18 16.63 5.70
N MET A 196 -9.09 15.67 5.66
CA MET A 196 -9.94 15.31 6.80
C MET A 196 -9.14 14.56 7.87
N LEU A 197 -8.28 13.61 7.46
CA LEU A 197 -7.39 12.90 8.36
C LEU A 197 -6.42 13.89 9.04
N GLY A 198 -5.81 14.79 8.27
CA GLY A 198 -4.94 15.85 8.78
C GLY A 198 -5.65 16.85 9.70
N SER A 199 -6.91 17.20 9.40
CA SER A 199 -7.72 18.08 10.25
C SER A 199 -8.13 17.41 11.57
N PHE A 200 -8.50 16.13 11.51
CA PHE A 200 -8.83 15.34 12.69
C PHE A 200 -7.59 15.12 13.57
N MET A 201 -6.45 14.78 12.98
CA MET A 201 -5.15 14.69 13.66
C MET A 201 -4.73 16.04 14.26
N GLY A 202 -4.86 17.13 13.52
CA GLY A 202 -4.56 18.47 14.02
C GLY A 202 -5.36 18.82 15.28
N LEU A 203 -6.65 18.47 15.32
CA LEU A 203 -7.52 18.68 16.48
C LEU A 203 -7.17 17.75 17.65
N THR A 204 -6.87 16.48 17.40
CA THR A 204 -6.54 15.52 18.47
C THR A 204 -5.18 15.80 19.11
N PHE A 205 -4.23 16.46 18.42
CA PHE A 205 -2.96 16.91 19.00
C PHE A 205 -3.04 18.31 19.62
N ALA A 206 -3.74 19.25 18.99
CA ALA A 206 -3.81 20.64 19.48
C ALA A 206 -4.53 20.75 20.82
N VAL A 207 -5.60 19.97 21.03
CA VAL A 207 -6.40 20.03 22.26
C VAL A 207 -5.62 19.54 23.49
N PRO A 208 -4.99 18.35 23.51
CA PRO A 208 -4.15 17.91 24.62
C PRO A 208 -2.95 18.82 24.85
N LEU A 209 -2.29 19.31 23.78
CA LEU A 209 -1.13 20.20 23.90
C LEU A 209 -1.52 21.54 24.54
N TRP A 210 -2.69 22.08 24.19
CA TRP A 210 -3.24 23.28 24.80
C TRP A 210 -3.56 23.08 26.30
N TYR A 211 -4.16 21.94 26.65
CA TYR A 211 -4.41 21.58 28.05
C TYR A 211 -3.10 21.37 28.83
N LEU A 212 -2.08 20.77 28.23
CA LEU A 212 -0.75 20.59 28.81
C LEU A 212 -0.08 21.96 29.06
N MET A 213 -0.09 22.86 28.09
CA MET A 213 0.43 24.23 28.26
C MET A 213 -0.30 24.99 29.37
N LYS A 214 -1.63 24.84 29.48
CA LYS A 214 -2.40 25.42 30.60
C LYS A 214 -2.00 24.83 31.94
N LEU A 215 -1.76 23.52 32.01
CA LEU A 215 -1.29 22.82 33.21
C LEU A 215 0.09 23.31 33.65
N ILE A 216 1.04 23.42 32.71
CA ILE A 216 2.39 23.95 32.96
C ILE A 216 2.33 25.41 33.42
N ARG A 217 1.52 26.26 32.77
CA ARG A 217 1.33 27.64 33.21
C ARG A 217 0.71 27.74 34.60
N TRP A 218 -0.23 26.86 34.92
CA TRP A 218 -0.87 26.81 36.23
C TRP A 218 0.08 26.32 37.33
N SER A 219 0.89 25.28 37.07
CA SER A 219 1.90 24.81 38.03
C SER A 219 2.96 25.86 38.28
N ALA A 220 3.48 26.52 37.23
CA ALA A 220 4.46 27.60 37.36
C ALA A 220 3.93 28.80 38.17
N ARG A 221 2.63 29.14 38.07
CA ARG A 221 2.01 30.18 38.92
C ARG A 221 1.90 29.74 40.37
N ARG A 222 1.68 28.45 40.62
CA ARG A 222 1.57 27.89 41.97
C ARG A 222 2.95 27.82 42.65
N ASP A 223 4.02 27.50 41.92
CA ASP A 223 5.38 27.49 42.46
C ASP A 223 5.89 28.87 42.88
N ARG A 224 5.43 29.95 42.24
CA ARG A 224 5.72 31.32 42.70
C ARG A 224 5.16 31.65 44.09
N SER A 225 4.22 30.87 44.62
CA SER A 225 3.71 31.09 45.98
C SER A 225 4.66 30.58 47.08
N TYR A 226 5.62 29.70 46.76
CA TYR A 226 6.63 29.23 47.71
C TYR A 226 7.85 30.16 47.79
N LEU A 227 8.07 31.02 46.78
CA LEU A 227 9.16 32.00 46.76
C LEU A 227 8.86 33.31 47.53
N LYS A 228 7.67 33.45 48.12
CA LYS A 228 7.34 34.60 49.00
C LYS A 228 7.71 34.38 50.47
N GLY A 229 8.35 33.26 50.82
CA GLY A 229 8.78 32.94 52.19
C GLY A 229 10.17 33.46 52.60
N PHE A 230 10.90 34.13 51.71
CA PHE A 230 12.17 34.78 52.03
C PHE A 230 12.11 36.26 51.65
N LYS A 231 11.48 37.06 52.52
CA LYS A 231 11.82 38.48 52.69
C LYS A 231 11.94 38.73 54.19
N GLU A 232 13.03 39.41 54.51
CA GLU A 232 13.59 39.87 55.80
C GLU A 232 12.58 40.17 56.91
#